data_AF-A0A3A8Q3B5-F1
#
_entry.id   AF-A0A3A8Q3B5-F1
#
_cell.length_a   1.000
_cell.length_b   1.000
_cell.length_c   1.000
_cell.angle_alpha   90.00
_cell.angle_beta   90.00
_cell.angle_gamma   90.00
#
_symmetry.space_group_name_H-M   'P 1'
#
loop_
_entity.id
_entity.type
_entity.pdbx_description
1 polymer ?
#
loop_
_entity_poly.entity_id
_entity_poly.type
_entity_poly.pdbx_seq_one_letter_code
_entity_poly.pdbx_strand_id
1 'polypeptide(L)'
;MRSEELDLLKEDTFEELLVRAGLEEGDALPVRRNPFTPEDASEVLERLMEKPVTLGTFPPRMAAGFLLREVLERGEVSREELIRRVARFAHEQVAVLRPDGYLAWALDGTTQQKVAPVEWKNGAFRASHFELGRFYSGRSGVFRHADAQLRSVDGPPLAEVYDDADVVNRSLDGAEDAFGELYHALGQLLSRPTDTLVGLRNLPAGLVALIASSPEYWERFQYMTRGEQIREAARLTTNVIALWGTASATTRTLTRAMAGASATVPALTVSAEGVLGVECVAVPVGRAAAVLSGGPGAAIILQRVEDEVSPGGEGGDGSLEASTSLGPKAYSSYKSFRRAMGPAGEGKEWHHVVEQTDGNVARFGPKAIHNTENVIPLDKDLHARISAAYSSKNLQTTGSYQLTVRQWLSAQPYAAQREFGLRAIENARNGIL
;
A
#
# COMPACT_ATOMS: atom_id res chain seq x y z
N MET A 1 8.64 43.32 33.69
CA MET A 1 9.37 42.22 33.03
C MET A 1 9.03 40.95 33.79
N ARG A 2 7.79 40.46 33.64
CA ARG A 2 7.23 39.59 32.58
C ARG A 2 7.15 38.17 33.12
N SER A 3 6.09 37.96 33.89
CA SER A 3 5.51 36.65 34.22
C SER A 3 4.89 35.97 32.98
N GLU A 4 4.93 36.63 31.81
CA GLU A 4 4.43 36.12 30.53
C GLU A 4 5.51 35.34 29.73
N GLU A 5 6.78 35.37 30.15
CA GLU A 5 7.88 34.69 29.45
C GLU A 5 8.17 33.27 30.00
N LEU A 6 7.51 32.87 31.09
CA LEU A 6 7.71 31.57 31.76
C LEU A 6 6.56 30.57 31.57
N ASP A 7 5.52 30.93 30.81
CA ASP A 7 4.33 30.09 30.57
C ASP A 7 4.25 29.52 29.13
N LEU A 8 5.33 29.69 28.33
CA LEU A 8 5.42 29.25 26.93
C LEU A 8 6.38 28.07 26.70
N LEU A 9 6.92 27.48 27.78
CA LEU A 9 7.95 26.42 27.72
C LEU A 9 7.55 25.09 28.39
N LYS A 10 6.30 24.88 28.77
CA LYS A 10 5.81 23.56 29.22
C LYS A 10 5.14 22.81 28.06
N GLU A 11 6.00 22.13 27.33
CA GLU A 11 5.78 20.86 26.62
C GLU A 11 4.57 20.82 25.68
N ASP A 12 4.81 21.19 24.42
CA ASP A 12 3.95 20.70 23.37
C ASP A 12 4.13 19.18 23.24
N THR A 13 3.17 18.42 23.79
CA THR A 13 3.11 16.95 23.70
C THR A 13 3.22 16.42 22.26
N PHE A 14 2.88 17.23 21.25
CA PHE A 14 3.12 16.88 19.85
C PHE A 14 4.60 17.00 19.47
N GLU A 15 5.27 18.10 19.85
CA GLU A 15 6.73 18.28 19.66
C GLU A 15 7.50 17.19 20.41
N GLU A 16 7.11 16.87 21.64
CA GLU A 16 7.71 15.79 22.42
C GLU A 16 7.53 14.42 21.75
N LEU A 17 6.34 14.12 21.20
CA LEU A 17 6.10 12.91 20.41
C LEU A 17 7.03 12.84 19.19
N LEU A 18 7.24 13.96 18.49
CA LEU A 18 8.14 14.02 17.33
C LEU A 18 9.61 13.79 17.72
N VAL A 19 10.05 14.31 18.87
CA VAL A 19 11.38 14.03 19.42
C VAL A 19 11.53 12.54 19.73
N ARG A 20 10.53 11.93 20.38
CA ARG A 20 10.50 10.48 20.63
C ARG A 20 10.44 9.65 19.35
N ALA A 21 9.87 10.18 18.28
CA ALA A 21 9.90 9.58 16.95
C ALA A 21 11.28 9.70 16.26
N GLY A 22 12.22 10.45 16.83
CA GLY A 22 13.61 10.54 16.38
C GLY A 22 13.95 11.83 15.63
N LEU A 23 13.14 12.88 15.74
CA LEU A 23 13.56 14.23 15.34
C LEU A 23 14.43 14.85 16.43
N GLU A 24 15.44 15.60 16.02
CA GLU A 24 16.28 16.35 16.95
C GLU A 24 15.62 17.69 17.29
N GLU A 25 15.86 18.22 18.49
CA GLU A 25 15.34 19.53 18.90
C GLU A 25 15.79 20.68 17.96
N GLY A 26 16.87 20.46 17.19
CA GLY A 26 17.39 21.37 16.17
C GLY A 26 16.69 21.32 14.80
N ASP A 27 15.83 20.33 14.54
CA ASP A 27 15.10 20.15 13.27
C ASP A 27 13.89 21.12 13.12
N ALA A 28 13.84 22.19 13.93
CA ALA A 28 12.66 22.96 14.34
C ALA A 28 12.01 23.94 13.33
N LEU A 29 12.24 23.81 12.02
CA LEU A 29 11.90 24.91 11.09
C LEU A 29 10.45 24.95 10.54
N PRO A 30 9.62 23.89 10.62
CA PRO A 30 8.17 23.99 10.38
C PRO A 30 7.28 23.61 11.58
N VAL A 31 7.80 22.84 12.56
CA VAL A 31 6.99 22.21 13.63
C VAL A 31 6.26 23.22 14.53
N ARG A 32 6.83 24.43 14.71
CA ARG A 32 6.28 25.45 15.60
C ARG A 32 5.31 26.42 14.92
N ARG A 33 5.00 26.24 13.63
CA ARG A 33 4.01 27.06 12.92
C ARG A 33 2.59 26.75 13.42
N ASN A 34 1.77 27.80 13.50
CA ASN A 34 0.37 27.70 13.92
C ASN A 34 -0.48 28.66 13.05
N PRO A 35 -1.42 28.16 12.24
CA PRO A 35 -1.83 26.76 12.12
C PRO A 35 -0.73 25.88 11.50
N PHE A 36 -0.73 24.60 11.86
CA PHE A 36 0.14 23.58 11.29
C PHE A 36 -0.47 23.08 9.97
N THR A 37 0.25 23.22 8.88
CA THR A 37 -0.27 23.03 7.51
C THR A 37 0.02 21.62 6.96
N PRO A 38 -0.67 21.19 5.89
CA PRO A 38 -0.31 19.97 5.15
C PRO A 38 1.14 19.98 4.65
N GLU A 39 1.64 21.14 4.23
CA GLU A 39 3.03 21.31 3.79
C GLU A 39 4.00 21.03 4.94
N ASP A 40 3.72 21.61 6.13
CA ASP A 40 4.51 21.33 7.33
C ASP A 40 4.46 19.83 7.70
N ALA A 41 3.29 19.19 7.55
CA ALA A 41 3.13 17.76 7.83
C ALA A 41 3.95 16.88 6.88
N SER A 42 4.00 17.23 5.59
CA SER A 42 4.82 16.54 4.58
C SER A 42 6.31 16.68 4.91
N GLU A 43 6.75 17.90 5.24
CA GLU A 43 8.14 18.22 5.58
C GLU A 43 8.61 17.47 6.83
N VAL A 44 7.72 17.25 7.80
CA VAL A 44 8.01 16.46 9.01
C VAL A 44 8.08 14.96 8.69
N LEU A 45 7.19 14.43 7.83
CA LEU A 45 7.23 13.03 7.41
C LEU A 45 8.51 12.70 6.65
N GLU A 46 8.94 13.56 5.73
CA GLU A 46 10.18 13.37 4.96
C GLU A 46 11.40 13.30 5.87
N ARG A 47 11.52 14.22 6.83
CA ARG A 47 12.59 14.17 7.84
C ARG A 47 12.57 12.88 8.66
N LEU A 48 11.38 12.44 9.08
CA LEU A 48 11.26 11.17 9.81
C LEU A 48 11.69 9.97 8.96
N MET A 49 11.44 9.98 7.64
CA MET A 49 11.90 8.93 6.72
C MET A 49 13.42 8.92 6.52
N GLU A 50 14.08 10.07 6.63
CA GLU A 50 15.54 10.19 6.52
C GLU A 50 16.28 9.62 7.75
N LYS A 51 15.66 9.73 8.93
CA LYS A 51 16.26 9.25 10.19
C LYS A 51 16.12 7.71 10.29
N PRO A 52 17.13 6.99 10.81
CA PRO A 52 17.04 5.53 10.99
C PRO A 52 15.88 5.16 11.93
N VAL A 53 15.16 4.07 11.61
CA VAL A 53 14.11 3.53 12.49
C VAL A 53 14.74 2.56 13.46
N THR A 54 14.50 2.77 14.75
CA THR A 54 14.99 1.92 15.84
C THR A 54 13.80 1.31 16.58
N LEU A 55 14.00 0.28 17.39
CA LEU A 55 12.89 -0.34 18.15
C LEU A 55 12.18 0.66 19.08
N GLY A 56 12.90 1.63 19.62
CA GLY A 56 12.35 2.65 20.53
C GLY A 56 11.60 3.76 19.81
N THR A 57 12.08 4.16 18.64
CA THR A 57 11.44 5.20 17.82
C THR A 57 10.27 4.66 16.99
N PHE A 58 10.20 3.34 16.77
CA PHE A 58 9.16 2.71 15.96
C PHE A 58 7.72 2.99 16.45
N PRO A 59 7.37 2.81 17.74
CA PRO A 59 6.03 3.14 18.23
C PRO A 59 5.67 4.64 18.16
N PRO A 60 6.54 5.58 18.63
CA PRO A 60 6.29 7.01 18.47
C PRO A 60 6.13 7.45 17.00
N ARG A 61 6.90 6.86 16.07
CA ARG A 61 6.73 7.11 14.63
C ARG A 61 5.36 6.71 14.11
N MET A 62 4.81 5.59 14.60
CA MET A 62 3.47 5.16 14.22
C MET A 62 2.42 6.20 14.60
N ALA A 63 2.50 6.71 15.84
CA ALA A 63 1.60 7.74 16.33
C ALA A 63 1.80 9.08 15.60
N ALA A 64 3.04 9.53 15.45
CA ALA A 64 3.39 10.74 14.71
C ALA A 64 2.90 10.68 13.26
N GLY A 65 3.21 9.60 12.54
CA GLY A 65 2.75 9.37 11.18
C GLY A 65 1.23 9.41 11.09
N PHE A 66 0.51 8.81 12.03
CA PHE A 66 -0.95 8.86 12.05
C PHE A 66 -1.49 10.30 12.14
N LEU A 67 -0.92 11.11 13.03
CA LEU A 67 -1.33 12.51 13.21
C LEU A 67 -1.01 13.36 11.97
N LEU A 68 0.20 13.21 11.42
CA LEU A 68 0.64 13.92 10.23
C LEU A 68 -0.24 13.58 9.02
N ARG A 69 -0.62 12.31 8.86
CA ARG A 69 -1.56 11.89 7.80
C ARG A 69 -2.96 12.46 8.00
N GLU A 70 -3.46 12.60 9.24
CA GLU A 70 -4.73 13.29 9.47
C GLU A 70 -4.68 14.78 9.08
N VAL A 71 -3.52 15.45 9.20
CA VAL A 71 -3.34 16.84 8.73
C VAL A 71 -3.34 16.88 7.20
N LEU A 72 -2.58 15.99 6.55
CA LEU A 72 -2.54 15.88 5.08
C LEU A 72 -3.93 15.62 4.46
N GLU A 73 -4.77 14.84 5.14
CA GLU A 73 -6.12 14.51 4.66
C GLU A 73 -7.17 15.58 4.96
N ARG A 74 -7.04 16.34 6.06
CA ARG A 74 -8.10 17.23 6.58
C ARG A 74 -7.77 18.72 6.47
N GLY A 75 -6.56 19.08 6.08
CA GLY A 75 -6.09 20.46 5.98
C GLY A 75 -5.43 20.96 7.25
N GLU A 76 -5.24 22.28 7.34
CA GLU A 76 -4.55 22.94 8.44
C GLU A 76 -5.21 22.71 9.81
N VAL A 77 -4.39 22.63 10.87
CA VAL A 77 -4.82 22.28 12.23
C VAL A 77 -4.16 23.21 13.25
N SER A 78 -4.93 23.70 14.24
CA SER A 78 -4.35 24.49 15.32
C SER A 78 -3.51 23.64 16.27
N ARG A 79 -2.53 24.25 16.92
CA ARG A 79 -1.67 23.55 17.88
C ARG A 79 -2.45 22.90 19.04
N GLU A 80 -3.49 23.57 19.53
CA GLU A 80 -4.40 23.03 20.55
C GLU A 80 -5.13 21.76 20.09
N GLU A 81 -5.50 21.71 18.81
CA GLU A 81 -6.13 20.53 18.23
C GLU A 81 -5.14 19.39 18.04
N LEU A 82 -3.89 19.67 17.68
CA LEU A 82 -2.83 18.64 17.65
C LEU A 82 -2.62 18.01 19.03
N ILE A 83 -2.53 18.83 20.07
CA ILE A 83 -2.42 18.35 21.47
C ILE A 83 -3.64 17.48 21.84
N ARG A 84 -4.86 17.90 21.50
CA ARG A 84 -6.07 17.08 21.72
C ARG A 84 -6.01 15.75 20.97
N ARG A 85 -5.49 15.72 19.75
CA ARG A 85 -5.35 14.50 18.96
C ARG A 85 -4.30 13.54 19.55
N VAL A 86 -3.19 14.06 20.08
CA VAL A 86 -2.18 13.30 20.84
C VAL A 86 -2.81 12.70 22.10
N ALA A 87 -3.61 13.49 22.83
CA ALA A 87 -4.27 13.03 24.05
C ALA A 87 -5.21 11.83 23.84
N ARG A 88 -5.73 11.59 22.62
CA ARG A 88 -6.51 10.38 22.30
C ARG A 88 -5.71 9.09 22.48
N PHE A 89 -4.42 9.11 22.14
CA PHE A 89 -3.56 7.94 22.30
C PHE A 89 -3.35 7.60 23.78
N ALA A 90 -3.15 8.63 24.62
CA ALA A 90 -3.02 8.46 26.05
C ALA A 90 -4.33 7.94 26.68
N HIS A 91 -5.47 8.49 26.24
CA HIS A 91 -6.79 8.10 26.73
C HIS A 91 -7.13 6.63 26.44
N GLU A 92 -6.79 6.16 25.24
CA GLU A 92 -7.05 4.78 24.81
C GLU A 92 -5.93 3.80 25.17
N GLN A 93 -4.85 4.28 25.80
CA GLN A 93 -3.64 3.50 26.07
C GLN A 93 -3.24 2.72 24.83
N VAL A 94 -2.90 3.45 23.76
CA VAL A 94 -2.66 2.84 22.46
C VAL A 94 -1.29 2.16 22.46
N ALA A 95 -1.28 0.87 22.12
CA ALA A 95 -0.08 0.08 21.89
C ALA A 95 0.04 -0.35 20.42
N VAL A 96 1.26 -0.70 20.02
CA VAL A 96 1.57 -1.29 18.71
C VAL A 96 2.46 -2.52 18.89
N LEU A 97 2.38 -3.45 17.94
CA LEU A 97 3.37 -4.51 17.81
C LEU A 97 4.64 -3.93 17.20
N ARG A 98 5.79 -4.20 17.83
CA ARG A 98 7.13 -3.89 17.31
C ARG A 98 7.70 -5.05 16.48
N PRO A 99 8.70 -4.77 15.62
CA PRO A 99 9.35 -5.79 14.78
C PRO A 99 9.99 -6.96 15.53
N ASP A 100 10.43 -6.74 16.77
CA ASP A 100 11.04 -7.74 17.67
C ASP A 100 10.01 -8.65 18.37
N GLY A 101 8.70 -8.42 18.14
CA GLY A 101 7.63 -9.26 18.69
C GLY A 101 7.11 -8.81 20.06
N TYR A 102 7.49 -7.62 20.51
CA TYR A 102 6.96 -7.00 21.73
C TYR A 102 5.83 -6.02 21.43
N LEU A 103 4.90 -5.87 22.36
CA LEU A 103 4.03 -4.71 22.40
C LEU A 103 4.76 -3.55 23.05
N ALA A 104 4.54 -2.35 22.54
CA ALA A 104 5.07 -1.12 23.11
C ALA A 104 4.03 -0.01 23.01
N TRP A 105 4.07 0.94 23.95
CA TRP A 105 3.16 2.07 23.98
C TRP A 105 3.49 3.06 22.86
N ALA A 106 2.45 3.52 22.15
CA ALA A 106 2.60 4.27 20.92
C ALA A 106 3.14 5.70 21.12
N LEU A 107 2.98 6.29 22.31
CA LEU A 107 3.42 7.67 22.56
C LEU A 107 4.87 7.79 23.00
N ASP A 108 5.35 6.83 23.79
CA ASP A 108 6.67 6.92 24.42
C ASP A 108 7.64 5.81 24.00
N GLY A 109 7.17 4.80 23.28
CA GLY A 109 7.99 3.68 22.83
C GLY A 109 8.34 2.67 23.92
N THR A 110 7.84 2.86 25.14
CA THR A 110 8.18 1.99 26.27
C THR A 110 7.64 0.58 26.04
N THR A 111 8.52 -0.41 26.23
CA THR A 111 8.20 -1.83 26.06
C THR A 111 7.16 -2.27 27.09
N GLN A 112 6.15 -3.01 26.63
CA GLN A 112 5.11 -3.60 27.47
C GLN A 112 5.37 -5.11 27.65
N GLN A 113 4.85 -5.98 26.78
CA GLN A 113 5.02 -7.44 26.93
C GLN A 113 5.45 -8.11 25.63
N LYS A 114 6.23 -9.20 25.78
CA LYS A 114 6.56 -10.08 24.66
C LYS A 114 5.32 -10.85 24.24
N VAL A 115 5.04 -10.86 22.94
CA VAL A 115 3.94 -11.64 22.36
C VAL A 115 4.49 -12.94 21.77
N ALA A 116 5.25 -12.82 20.69
CA ALA A 116 5.87 -13.92 19.94
C ALA A 116 6.81 -13.33 18.90
N PRO A 117 7.78 -14.09 18.36
CA PRO A 117 8.54 -13.67 17.18
C PRO A 117 7.61 -13.26 16.03
N VAL A 118 7.99 -12.23 15.28
CA VAL A 118 7.23 -11.76 14.12
C VAL A 118 7.47 -12.69 12.94
N GLU A 119 6.39 -13.20 12.36
CA GLU A 119 6.39 -14.08 11.21
C GLU A 119 5.52 -13.51 10.07
N TRP A 120 5.85 -13.85 8.83
CA TRP A 120 4.99 -13.55 7.69
C TRP A 120 3.84 -14.56 7.59
N LYS A 121 2.60 -14.13 7.83
CA LYS A 121 1.43 -15.00 7.81
C LYS A 121 0.20 -14.30 7.25
N ASN A 122 -0.50 -14.95 6.31
CA ASN A 122 -1.71 -14.43 5.67
C ASN A 122 -1.54 -13.02 5.04
N GLY A 123 -0.37 -12.75 4.46
CA GLY A 123 -0.08 -11.48 3.77
C GLY A 123 0.26 -10.31 4.69
N ALA A 124 0.58 -10.56 5.96
CA ALA A 124 1.01 -9.55 6.91
C ALA A 124 2.06 -10.09 7.90
N PHE A 125 2.86 -9.19 8.47
CA PHE A 125 3.75 -9.50 9.60
C PHE A 125 2.93 -9.62 10.88
N ARG A 126 3.01 -10.78 11.53
CA ARG A 126 2.18 -11.10 12.69
C ARG A 126 2.99 -11.77 13.78
N ALA A 127 2.64 -11.46 15.02
CA ALA A 127 3.05 -12.18 16.21
C ALA A 127 1.77 -12.63 16.92
N SER A 128 1.50 -13.94 16.93
CA SER A 128 0.24 -14.49 17.45
C SER A 128 -1.00 -13.80 16.82
N HIS A 129 -1.85 -13.16 17.62
CA HIS A 129 -3.04 -12.42 17.16
C HIS A 129 -2.77 -10.97 16.76
N PHE A 130 -1.55 -10.49 16.96
CA PHE A 130 -1.14 -9.13 16.66
C PHE A 130 -0.51 -9.04 15.27
N GLU A 131 -0.88 -8.01 14.53
CA GLU A 131 -0.32 -7.60 13.24
C GLU A 131 0.54 -6.34 13.43
N LEU A 132 1.70 -6.33 12.78
CA LEU A 132 2.59 -5.18 12.73
C LEU A 132 1.88 -4.02 12.01
N GLY A 133 2.14 -2.77 12.39
CA GLY A 133 1.51 -1.62 11.72
C GLY A 133 0.03 -1.39 12.04
N ARG A 134 -0.48 -1.99 13.13
CA ARG A 134 -1.82 -1.73 13.68
C ARG A 134 -1.76 -1.19 15.09
N PHE A 135 -2.82 -0.47 15.47
CA PHE A 135 -3.04 0.04 16.82
C PHE A 135 -3.96 -0.89 17.63
N TYR A 136 -3.66 -0.97 18.92
CA TYR A 136 -4.41 -1.74 19.90
C TYR A 136 -4.73 -0.85 21.10
N SER A 137 -5.97 -0.89 21.58
CA SER A 137 -6.39 -0.18 22.80
C SER A 137 -6.17 -1.09 24.01
N GLY A 138 -5.38 -0.62 24.97
CA GLY A 138 -5.13 -1.28 26.26
C GLY A 138 -6.07 -0.83 27.38
N ARG A 139 -6.87 0.23 27.14
CA ARG A 139 -7.69 0.93 28.14
C ARG A 139 -8.56 0.03 29.03
N SER A 140 -9.03 -1.09 28.49
CA SER A 140 -9.91 -2.02 29.21
C SER A 140 -9.18 -3.04 30.10
N GLY A 141 -7.86 -2.94 30.27
CA GLY A 141 -7.02 -3.94 30.94
C GLY A 141 -6.75 -5.18 30.08
N VAL A 142 -7.30 -5.22 28.87
CA VAL A 142 -7.05 -6.22 27.83
C VAL A 142 -6.84 -5.50 26.51
N PHE A 143 -5.90 -6.00 25.70
CA PHE A 143 -5.63 -5.48 24.36
C PHE A 143 -6.76 -5.85 23.40
N ARG A 144 -7.25 -4.84 22.68
CA ARG A 144 -8.28 -4.95 21.64
C ARG A 144 -7.85 -4.21 20.40
N HIS A 145 -8.42 -4.53 19.24
CA HIS A 145 -8.20 -3.73 18.05
C HIS A 145 -8.69 -2.29 18.25
N ALA A 146 -7.91 -1.33 17.77
CA ALA A 146 -8.35 0.06 17.69
C ALA A 146 -8.91 0.36 16.29
N ASP A 147 -9.97 1.16 16.24
CA ASP A 147 -10.58 1.64 15.01
C ASP A 147 -9.77 2.78 14.38
N ALA A 148 -10.35 3.34 13.33
CA ALA A 148 -9.84 4.49 12.63
C ALA A 148 -9.61 5.72 13.55
N GLN A 149 -10.44 5.89 14.55
CA GLN A 149 -10.38 6.99 15.50
C GLN A 149 -9.62 6.60 16.77
N LEU A 150 -8.85 5.50 16.74
CA LEU A 150 -8.09 4.90 17.85
C LEU A 150 -8.97 4.34 18.98
N ARG A 151 -10.28 4.24 18.78
CA ARG A 151 -11.22 3.74 19.78
C ARG A 151 -11.20 2.22 19.78
N SER A 152 -11.33 1.62 20.96
CA SER A 152 -11.49 0.18 21.09
C SER A 152 -12.68 -0.35 20.27
N VAL A 153 -12.45 -1.39 19.48
CA VAL A 153 -13.48 -2.12 18.73
C VAL A 153 -13.99 -3.28 19.57
N ASP A 154 -15.32 -3.41 19.64
CA ASP A 154 -15.96 -4.54 20.29
C ASP A 154 -15.56 -5.86 19.61
N GLY A 155 -15.01 -6.79 20.40
CA GLY A 155 -14.47 -8.05 19.91
C GLY A 155 -13.97 -8.94 21.05
N PRO A 156 -13.41 -10.12 20.76
CA PRO A 156 -12.72 -10.91 21.78
C PRO A 156 -11.44 -10.18 22.24
N PRO A 157 -11.06 -10.28 23.52
CA PRO A 157 -9.77 -9.78 23.98
C PRO A 157 -8.64 -10.54 23.28
N LEU A 158 -7.56 -9.84 22.91
CA LEU A 158 -6.41 -10.42 22.23
C LEU A 158 -5.36 -10.93 23.22
N ALA A 159 -5.13 -10.16 24.29
CA ALA A 159 -4.27 -10.51 25.42
C ALA A 159 -4.62 -9.63 26.63
N GLU A 160 -4.27 -10.05 27.84
CA GLU A 160 -4.31 -9.20 29.03
C GLU A 160 -3.18 -8.17 28.98
N VAL A 161 -3.41 -6.99 29.57
CA VAL A 161 -2.38 -5.97 29.78
C VAL A 161 -1.75 -6.24 31.14
N TYR A 162 -0.49 -6.72 31.13
CA TYR A 162 0.27 -6.94 32.36
C TYR A 162 0.99 -5.65 32.79
N ASP A 163 0.80 -5.25 34.05
CA ASP A 163 1.47 -4.08 34.67
C ASP A 163 2.96 -4.37 34.99
N ASP A 164 3.32 -5.64 35.14
CA ASP A 164 4.64 -6.11 35.55
C ASP A 164 5.44 -6.81 34.43
N ALA A 165 4.94 -6.77 33.19
CA ALA A 165 5.64 -7.41 32.08
C ALA A 165 7.00 -6.75 31.83
N ASP A 166 8.04 -7.55 32.04
CA ASP A 166 9.39 -7.46 31.52
C ASP A 166 10.26 -6.24 31.91
N VAL A 167 10.60 -6.16 33.21
CA VAL A 167 11.57 -5.19 33.78
C VAL A 167 12.91 -5.16 33.02
N VAL A 168 13.34 -6.28 32.42
CA VAL A 168 14.62 -6.40 31.70
C VAL A 168 14.58 -5.72 30.33
N ASN A 169 13.43 -5.76 29.64
CA ASN A 169 13.27 -5.12 28.33
C ASN A 169 12.72 -3.68 28.41
N ARG A 170 12.33 -3.20 29.60
CA ARG A 170 12.08 -1.77 29.85
C ARG A 170 13.35 -0.91 29.75
N SER A 171 14.52 -1.50 29.99
CA SER A 171 15.81 -0.79 29.96
C SER A 171 16.46 -0.73 28.58
N LEU A 172 15.90 -1.41 27.57
CA LEU A 172 16.34 -1.21 26.20
C LEU A 172 15.74 0.10 25.70
N ASP A 173 16.56 1.15 25.61
CA ASP A 173 16.25 2.45 24.98
C ASP A 173 15.94 2.33 23.48
N GLY A 174 15.75 1.11 22.99
CA GLY A 174 15.37 0.83 21.62
C GLY A 174 16.38 1.34 20.61
N ALA A 175 17.67 1.39 20.97
CA ALA A 175 18.79 1.68 20.07
C ALA A 175 19.05 0.54 19.05
N GLU A 176 18.40 -0.60 19.25
CA GLU A 176 18.45 -1.73 18.34
C GLU A 176 17.78 -1.42 17.01
N ASP A 177 18.38 -1.96 15.94
CA ASP A 177 17.91 -1.77 14.58
C ASP A 177 16.61 -2.56 14.33
N ALA A 178 15.51 -1.83 14.11
CA ALA A 178 14.21 -2.41 13.79
C ALA A 178 14.20 -3.17 12.45
N PHE A 179 15.11 -2.83 11.53
CA PHE A 179 15.25 -3.51 10.24
C PHE A 179 15.83 -4.91 10.40
N GLY A 180 16.70 -5.15 11.38
CA GLY A 180 17.37 -6.45 11.58
C GLY A 180 16.40 -7.60 11.83
N GLU A 181 15.37 -7.38 12.64
CA GLU A 181 14.36 -8.39 12.95
C GLU A 181 13.43 -8.66 11.75
N LEU A 182 13.00 -7.60 11.06
CA LEU A 182 12.22 -7.73 9.83
C LEU A 182 13.03 -8.32 8.67
N TYR A 183 14.34 -8.12 8.63
CA TYR A 183 15.26 -8.73 7.67
C TYR A 183 15.24 -10.26 7.78
N HIS A 184 15.19 -10.81 8.99
CA HIS A 184 15.09 -12.26 9.17
C HIS A 184 13.74 -12.82 8.69
N ALA A 185 12.64 -12.13 8.99
CA ALA A 185 11.31 -12.51 8.51
C ALA A 185 11.20 -12.41 6.96
N LEU A 186 11.77 -11.35 6.38
CA LEU A 186 11.81 -11.13 4.93
C LEU A 186 12.78 -12.06 4.19
N GLY A 187 13.89 -12.46 4.82
CA GLY A 187 14.83 -13.41 4.23
C GLY A 187 14.20 -14.78 3.95
N GLN A 188 13.30 -15.24 4.83
CA GLN A 188 12.51 -16.45 4.62
C GLN A 188 11.53 -16.29 3.44
N LEU A 189 11.00 -15.09 3.26
CA LEU A 189 9.99 -14.73 2.25
C LEU A 189 10.59 -14.53 0.85
N LEU A 190 11.79 -13.94 0.79
CA LEU A 190 12.58 -13.67 -0.41
C LEU A 190 13.54 -14.82 -0.73
N SER A 191 13.19 -16.04 -0.28
CA SER A 191 13.89 -17.28 -0.57
C SER A 191 13.79 -17.72 -2.05
N ARG A 192 13.13 -16.95 -2.92
CA ARG A 192 13.07 -17.13 -4.39
C ARG A 192 13.48 -15.84 -5.13
N PRO A 193 13.83 -15.90 -6.44
CA PRO A 193 14.28 -14.74 -7.20
C PRO A 193 13.26 -13.58 -7.21
N THR A 194 13.74 -12.36 -6.96
CA THR A 194 13.02 -11.07 -6.97
C THR A 194 13.33 -10.21 -8.18
N ASP A 195 14.06 -10.77 -9.14
CA ASP A 195 14.45 -10.19 -10.43
C ASP A 195 13.27 -9.93 -11.38
N THR A 196 12.08 -10.42 -11.05
CA THR A 196 10.83 -10.17 -11.78
C THR A 196 9.77 -9.55 -10.86
N LEU A 197 8.82 -8.78 -11.42
CA LEU A 197 7.64 -8.28 -10.68
C LEU A 197 6.86 -9.43 -9.99
N VAL A 198 6.90 -10.65 -10.55
CA VAL A 198 6.34 -11.88 -9.97
C VAL A 198 7.10 -12.34 -8.72
N GLY A 199 8.41 -12.10 -8.67
CA GLY A 199 9.26 -12.36 -7.50
C GLY A 199 8.89 -11.47 -6.31
N LEU A 200 8.31 -10.29 -6.55
CA LEU A 200 7.80 -9.40 -5.52
C LEU A 200 6.45 -9.84 -4.93
N ARG A 201 5.78 -10.87 -5.46
CA ARG A 201 4.47 -11.34 -4.95
C ARG A 201 4.47 -11.73 -3.47
N ASN A 202 5.65 -12.00 -2.95
CA ASN A 202 5.87 -12.39 -1.57
C ASN A 202 6.01 -11.15 -0.67
N LEU A 203 6.33 -9.96 -1.20
CA LEU A 203 6.41 -8.72 -0.43
C LEU A 203 5.02 -8.16 -0.09
N PRO A 204 4.93 -7.28 0.92
CA PRO A 204 3.72 -6.47 1.14
C PRO A 204 3.29 -5.77 -0.16
N ALA A 205 2.03 -5.92 -0.55
CA ALA A 205 1.48 -5.35 -1.80
C ALA A 205 1.77 -3.85 -1.94
N GLY A 206 1.81 -3.16 -0.80
CA GLY A 206 2.24 -1.79 -0.69
C GLY A 206 3.67 -1.50 -1.14
N LEU A 207 4.61 -2.31 -0.68
CA LEU A 207 6.00 -2.21 -1.11
C LEU A 207 6.14 -2.54 -2.60
N VAL A 208 5.42 -3.55 -3.10
CA VAL A 208 5.43 -3.89 -4.53
C VAL A 208 5.01 -2.70 -5.38
N ALA A 209 3.90 -2.05 -5.02
CA ALA A 209 3.41 -0.90 -5.75
C ALA A 209 4.39 0.29 -5.65
N LEU A 210 5.06 0.48 -4.52
CA LEU A 210 6.04 1.55 -4.32
C LEU A 210 7.32 1.33 -5.11
N ILE A 211 7.83 0.09 -5.15
CA ILE A 211 8.98 -0.23 -6.00
C ILE A 211 8.61 -0.07 -7.48
N ALA A 212 7.41 -0.51 -7.86
CA ALA A 212 6.92 -0.43 -9.24
C ALA A 212 6.56 0.99 -9.69
N SER A 213 6.44 1.96 -8.77
CA SER A 213 6.13 3.34 -9.15
C SER A 213 7.32 4.14 -9.67
N SER A 214 8.55 3.62 -9.47
CA SER A 214 9.81 4.24 -9.88
C SER A 214 10.60 3.26 -10.75
N PRO A 215 10.48 3.35 -12.09
CA PRO A 215 11.18 2.46 -13.02
C PRO A 215 12.70 2.48 -12.83
N GLU A 216 13.28 3.64 -12.51
CA GLU A 216 14.71 3.81 -12.27
C GLU A 216 15.15 3.11 -10.98
N TYR A 217 14.36 3.23 -9.91
CA TYR A 217 14.62 2.48 -8.67
C TYR A 217 14.49 0.98 -8.91
N TRP A 218 13.48 0.56 -9.68
CA TRP A 218 13.26 -0.84 -10.01
C TRP A 218 14.44 -1.44 -10.77
N GLU A 219 14.94 -0.74 -11.79
CA GLU A 219 16.12 -1.16 -12.54
C GLU A 219 17.33 -1.33 -11.61
N ARG A 220 17.62 -0.33 -10.76
CA ARG A 220 18.70 -0.43 -9.78
C ARG A 220 18.49 -1.60 -8.81
N PHE A 221 17.28 -1.78 -8.31
CA PHE A 221 16.93 -2.86 -7.39
C PHE A 221 17.20 -4.24 -8.02
N GLN A 222 16.95 -4.42 -9.31
CA GLN A 222 17.24 -5.66 -10.04
C GLN A 222 18.75 -5.96 -10.14
N TYR A 223 19.61 -4.93 -10.18
CA TYR A 223 21.07 -5.10 -10.21
C TYR A 223 21.72 -5.36 -8.84
N MET A 224 20.99 -5.17 -7.74
CA MET A 224 21.50 -5.44 -6.40
C MET A 224 21.70 -6.95 -6.14
N THR A 225 22.67 -7.29 -5.30
CA THR A 225 22.80 -8.66 -4.80
C THR A 225 21.56 -9.02 -3.98
N ARG A 226 21.31 -10.32 -3.84
CA ARG A 226 20.16 -10.80 -3.06
C ARG A 226 20.13 -10.30 -1.62
N GLY A 227 21.29 -10.26 -0.95
CA GLY A 227 21.38 -9.75 0.42
C GLY A 227 21.04 -8.27 0.51
N GLU A 228 21.45 -7.49 -0.49
CA GLU A 228 21.12 -6.07 -0.62
C GLU A 228 19.62 -5.87 -0.91
N GLN A 229 19.03 -6.65 -1.82
CA GLN A 229 17.59 -6.60 -2.09
C GLN A 229 16.75 -6.90 -0.84
N ILE A 230 17.14 -7.91 -0.04
CA ILE A 230 16.44 -8.24 1.21
C ILE A 230 16.61 -7.11 2.22
N ARG A 231 17.81 -6.55 2.35
CA ARG A 231 18.10 -5.43 3.27
C ARG A 231 17.32 -4.17 2.88
N GLU A 232 17.31 -3.81 1.61
CA GLU A 232 16.55 -2.67 1.10
C GLU A 232 15.04 -2.88 1.24
N ALA A 233 14.53 -4.07 0.90
CA ALA A 233 13.12 -4.39 1.10
C ALA A 233 12.71 -4.32 2.59
N ALA A 234 13.58 -4.78 3.50
CA ALA A 234 13.37 -4.64 4.95
C ALA A 234 13.38 -3.18 5.38
N ARG A 235 14.37 -2.40 4.91
CA ARG A 235 14.47 -0.96 5.18
C ARG A 235 13.22 -0.20 4.75
N LEU A 236 12.78 -0.40 3.50
CA LEU A 236 11.59 0.25 2.96
C LEU A 236 10.32 -0.21 3.68
N THR A 237 10.16 -1.52 3.92
CA THR A 237 9.01 -2.09 4.63
C THR A 237 8.86 -1.48 6.02
N THR A 238 9.94 -1.45 6.80
CA THR A 238 9.91 -0.93 8.17
C THR A 238 9.60 0.56 8.19
N ASN A 239 10.19 1.37 7.29
CA ASN A 239 9.87 2.80 7.21
C ASN A 239 8.40 3.04 6.83
N VAL A 240 7.91 2.32 5.82
CA VAL A 240 6.50 2.42 5.40
C VAL A 240 5.57 2.01 6.54
N ILE A 241 5.86 0.90 7.22
CA ILE A 241 5.04 0.44 8.36
C ILE A 241 5.11 1.43 9.51
N ALA A 242 6.30 1.91 9.89
CA ALA A 242 6.48 2.82 11.03
C ALA A 242 5.74 4.16 10.86
N LEU A 243 5.52 4.62 9.63
CA LEU A 243 4.95 5.95 9.37
C LEU A 243 3.61 5.93 8.65
N TRP A 244 3.17 4.81 8.06
CA TRP A 244 1.87 4.63 7.38
C TRP A 244 1.06 3.45 7.90
N GLY A 245 1.64 2.61 8.76
CA GLY A 245 1.04 1.34 9.19
C GLY A 245 1.09 0.27 8.10
N THR A 246 0.44 -0.86 8.34
CA THR A 246 0.33 -1.93 7.33
C THR A 246 -0.86 -1.69 6.44
N ALA A 247 -0.65 -1.55 5.13
CA ALA A 247 -1.73 -1.76 4.18
C ALA A 247 -2.14 -3.23 4.27
N SER A 248 -3.31 -3.52 4.85
CA SER A 248 -3.89 -4.86 4.75
C SER A 248 -3.85 -5.26 3.27
N ALA A 249 -3.51 -6.52 2.96
CA ALA A 249 -3.06 -7.06 1.66
C ALA A 249 -3.96 -6.77 0.42
N THR A 250 -4.97 -5.93 0.56
CA THR A 250 -5.78 -5.33 -0.49
C THR A 250 -5.39 -3.87 -0.70
N THR A 251 -4.66 -3.60 -1.78
CA THR A 251 -4.67 -2.26 -2.40
C THR A 251 -6.10 -1.95 -2.81
N ARG A 252 -6.80 -1.07 -2.07
CA ARG A 252 -8.15 -0.65 -2.47
C ARG A 252 -8.03 0.41 -3.56
N THR A 253 -8.77 0.24 -4.64
CA THR A 253 -8.98 1.34 -5.60
C THR A 253 -9.86 2.38 -4.92
N LEU A 254 -9.31 3.55 -4.58
CA LEU A 254 -10.14 4.64 -4.09
C LEU A 254 -10.97 5.18 -5.26
N THR A 255 -12.29 5.02 -5.21
CA THR A 255 -13.23 5.85 -6.00
C THR A 255 -13.91 6.77 -5.01
N ARG A 256 -13.34 7.96 -4.77
CA ARG A 256 -13.93 8.91 -3.83
C ARG A 256 -15.14 9.56 -4.52
N ALA A 257 -16.35 9.13 -4.17
CA ALA A 257 -17.56 9.89 -4.46
C ALA A 257 -17.65 11.04 -3.45
N MET A 258 -16.89 12.12 -3.67
CA MET A 258 -17.09 13.38 -2.96
C MET A 258 -17.66 14.39 -3.96
N ALA A 259 -18.71 15.09 -3.56
CA ALA A 259 -19.19 16.26 -4.29
C ALA A 259 -18.11 17.36 -4.18
N GLY A 260 -17.21 17.43 -5.15
CA GLY A 260 -16.09 18.38 -5.22
C GLY A 260 -15.13 18.04 -6.36
N ALA A 261 -14.45 19.04 -6.94
CA ALA A 261 -13.72 18.92 -8.20
C ALA A 261 -12.40 18.11 -8.15
N SER A 262 -11.80 17.92 -6.97
CA SER A 262 -10.57 17.13 -6.76
C SER A 262 -10.34 16.90 -5.26
N ALA A 263 -9.73 15.77 -4.88
CA ALA A 263 -9.31 15.54 -3.50
C ALA A 263 -7.79 15.43 -3.41
N THR A 264 -7.15 16.28 -2.60
CA THR A 264 -5.72 16.16 -2.29
C THR A 264 -5.51 14.98 -1.35
N VAL A 265 -4.57 14.11 -1.69
CA VAL A 265 -4.24 12.91 -0.92
C VAL A 265 -2.73 12.78 -0.84
N PRO A 266 -2.20 12.35 0.32
CA PRO A 266 -0.77 12.12 0.47
C PRO A 266 -0.37 10.89 -0.34
N ALA A 267 0.71 11.02 -1.07
CA ALA A 267 1.27 9.95 -1.84
C ALA A 267 2.70 9.60 -1.45
N LEU A 268 2.97 8.30 -1.41
CA LEU A 268 4.31 7.77 -1.17
C LEU A 268 5.07 7.63 -2.49
N THR A 269 6.27 8.17 -2.51
CA THR A 269 7.20 8.11 -3.64
C THR A 269 8.52 7.47 -3.21
N VAL A 270 9.26 6.93 -4.18
CA VAL A 270 10.62 6.43 -3.98
C VAL A 270 11.51 6.96 -5.10
N SER A 271 12.64 7.56 -4.74
CA SER A 271 13.66 8.02 -5.69
C SER A 271 14.45 6.85 -6.29
N ALA A 272 15.21 7.11 -7.37
CA ALA A 272 16.17 6.15 -7.93
C ALA A 272 17.20 5.68 -6.87
N GLU A 273 17.48 6.52 -5.89
CA GLU A 273 18.38 6.25 -4.78
C GLU A 273 17.74 5.36 -3.69
N GLY A 274 16.43 5.12 -3.75
CA GLY A 274 15.68 4.38 -2.73
C GLY A 274 15.28 5.24 -1.53
N VAL A 275 15.43 6.56 -1.62
CA VAL A 275 14.93 7.50 -0.61
C VAL A 275 13.43 7.63 -0.76
N LEU A 276 12.71 7.49 0.35
CA LEU A 276 11.26 7.64 0.41
C LEU A 276 10.90 9.12 0.47
N GLY A 277 9.82 9.51 -0.20
CA GLY A 277 9.28 10.86 -0.17
C GLY A 277 7.76 10.89 -0.03
N VAL A 278 7.22 12.09 0.23
CA VAL A 278 5.78 12.33 0.35
C VAL A 278 5.38 13.47 -0.57
N GLU A 279 4.40 13.24 -1.43
CA GLU A 279 3.84 14.27 -2.31
C GLU A 279 2.33 14.42 -2.09
N CYS A 280 1.84 15.65 -1.97
CA CYS A 280 0.39 15.91 -1.93
C CYS A 280 -0.14 16.02 -3.37
N VAL A 281 -0.93 15.04 -3.81
CA VAL A 281 -1.46 15.05 -5.19
C VAL A 281 -2.96 15.25 -5.21
N ALA A 282 -3.40 16.16 -6.07
CA ALA A 282 -4.81 16.31 -6.40
C ALA A 282 -5.26 15.11 -7.24
N VAL A 283 -6.05 14.21 -6.64
CA VAL A 283 -6.65 13.10 -7.37
C VAL A 283 -8.01 13.53 -7.93
N PRO A 284 -8.17 13.57 -9.28
CA PRO A 284 -9.45 13.88 -9.90
C PRO A 284 -10.46 12.75 -9.66
N VAL A 285 -11.73 13.13 -9.54
CA VAL A 285 -12.85 12.20 -9.32
C VAL A 285 -12.91 11.18 -10.47
N GLY A 286 -12.81 9.88 -10.14
CA GLY A 286 -12.95 8.78 -11.12
C GLY A 286 -11.65 8.10 -11.56
N ARG A 287 -10.47 8.52 -11.08
CA ARG A 287 -9.19 7.84 -11.36
C ARG A 287 -8.88 6.78 -10.30
N ALA A 288 -8.50 5.58 -10.75
CA ALA A 288 -8.08 4.49 -9.88
C ALA A 288 -6.68 4.77 -9.31
N ALA A 289 -6.56 4.82 -7.98
CA ALA A 289 -5.28 4.94 -7.27
C ALA A 289 -5.03 3.71 -6.40
N ALA A 290 -3.77 3.24 -6.38
CA ALA A 290 -3.35 2.16 -5.50
C ALA A 290 -3.17 2.70 -4.09
N VAL A 291 -4.08 2.35 -3.17
CA VAL A 291 -4.05 2.84 -1.80
C VAL A 291 -3.37 1.85 -0.86
N LEU A 292 -2.36 2.33 -0.14
CA LEU A 292 -1.85 1.76 1.10
C LEU A 292 -2.84 2.05 2.24
N SER A 293 -3.98 1.35 2.29
CA SER A 293 -5.02 1.57 3.33
C SER A 293 -5.15 0.37 4.26
N GLY A 294 -4.52 0.42 5.44
CA GLY A 294 -4.85 -0.47 6.56
C GLY A 294 -5.74 0.14 7.63
N GLY A 295 -5.88 1.47 7.61
CA GLY A 295 -6.65 2.29 8.54
C GLY A 295 -6.83 3.70 7.94
N PRO A 296 -7.43 4.65 8.66
CA PRO A 296 -7.50 6.04 8.19
C PRO A 296 -6.10 6.66 8.17
N GLY A 297 -5.87 7.60 7.27
CA GLY A 297 -4.52 8.02 6.90
C GLY A 297 -3.95 7.17 5.79
N ALA A 298 -4.72 6.86 4.75
CA ALA A 298 -4.28 5.95 3.70
C ALA A 298 -3.47 6.70 2.63
N ALA A 299 -2.22 6.28 2.39
CA ALA A 299 -1.40 6.88 1.34
C ALA A 299 -1.70 6.26 -0.03
N ILE A 300 -1.62 7.07 -1.08
CA ILE A 300 -1.67 6.60 -2.46
C ILE A 300 -0.25 6.39 -2.97
N ILE A 301 0.01 5.32 -3.70
CA ILE A 301 1.28 5.20 -4.42
C ILE A 301 1.06 5.80 -5.81
N LEU A 302 1.77 6.88 -6.13
CA LEU A 302 1.70 7.49 -7.44
C LEU A 302 2.53 6.69 -8.42
N GLN A 303 1.90 6.24 -9.50
CA GLN A 303 2.64 5.73 -10.65
C GLN A 303 3.07 6.94 -11.48
N ARG A 304 4.38 7.19 -11.59
CA ARG A 304 4.90 8.24 -12.47
C ARG A 304 4.72 7.78 -13.91
N VAL A 305 3.83 8.44 -14.64
CA VAL A 305 3.83 8.44 -16.11
C VAL A 305 4.46 9.77 -16.48
N GLU A 306 5.49 9.74 -17.32
CA GLU A 306 6.10 10.95 -17.86
C GLU A 306 5.05 11.70 -18.70
N ASP A 307 4.45 12.73 -18.11
CA ASP A 307 3.69 13.72 -18.85
C ASP A 307 4.69 14.65 -19.57
N GLU A 308 5.14 14.22 -20.76
CA GLU A 308 5.67 15.18 -21.75
C GLU A 308 4.50 15.99 -22.32
N VAL A 309 4.10 17.04 -21.60
CA VAL A 309 3.21 18.08 -22.14
C VAL A 309 4.05 19.07 -22.94
N SER A 310 4.04 18.90 -24.26
CA SER A 310 4.35 20.00 -25.19
C SER A 310 3.14 20.94 -25.27
N PRO A 311 3.30 22.26 -25.07
CA PRO A 311 2.21 23.20 -25.28
C PRO A 311 2.24 23.73 -26.72
N GLY A 312 1.10 23.71 -27.41
CA GLY A 312 0.90 24.56 -28.57
C GLY A 312 -0.15 24.06 -29.56
N GLY A 313 -1.25 24.81 -29.70
CA GLY A 313 -2.13 24.72 -30.86
C GLY A 313 -3.60 25.03 -30.56
N GLU A 314 -3.95 26.32 -30.54
CA GLU A 314 -5.32 26.84 -30.49
C GLU A 314 -6.14 26.51 -31.76
N GLY A 315 -7.47 26.39 -31.58
CA GLY A 315 -8.47 26.94 -32.51
C GLY A 315 -9.40 25.95 -33.22
N GLY A 316 -10.72 26.10 -33.00
CA GLY A 316 -11.74 25.77 -34.02
C GLY A 316 -13.01 25.02 -33.58
N ASP A 317 -14.00 25.79 -33.10
CA ASP A 317 -15.46 25.73 -33.34
C ASP A 317 -16.23 24.40 -33.56
N GLY A 318 -17.22 24.17 -32.68
CA GLY A 318 -18.61 23.92 -33.09
C GLY A 318 -19.06 22.51 -33.52
N SER A 319 -19.60 21.72 -32.59
CA SER A 319 -20.93 21.05 -32.72
C SER A 319 -21.23 20.11 -31.54
N LEU A 320 -22.43 20.25 -30.97
CA LEU A 320 -23.01 19.31 -30.02
C LEU A 320 -23.29 17.98 -30.73
N GLU A 321 -22.64 16.88 -30.34
CA GLU A 321 -23.22 15.54 -30.43
C GLU A 321 -22.77 14.64 -29.25
N ALA A 322 -23.79 14.08 -28.59
CA ALA A 322 -23.81 12.89 -27.75
C ALA A 322 -22.59 12.59 -26.85
N SER A 323 -22.82 12.74 -25.53
CA SER A 323 -22.03 12.16 -24.46
C SER A 323 -21.76 10.66 -24.68
N THR A 324 -20.62 10.33 -25.28
CA THR A 324 -20.10 8.97 -25.30
C THR A 324 -19.30 8.72 -24.04
N SER A 325 -19.82 7.83 -23.20
CA SER A 325 -19.12 7.22 -22.08
C SER A 325 -17.69 6.83 -22.47
N LEU A 326 -16.68 7.47 -21.85
CA LEU A 326 -15.26 7.18 -22.03
C LEU A 326 -14.81 5.86 -21.36
N GLY A 327 -15.69 4.85 -21.36
CA GLY A 327 -15.40 3.51 -20.86
C GLY A 327 -15.77 2.44 -21.90
N PRO A 328 -15.08 1.29 -21.93
CA PRO A 328 -15.35 0.20 -22.85
C PRO A 328 -16.80 -0.27 -22.73
N LYS A 329 -17.46 -0.53 -23.87
CA LYS A 329 -18.84 -1.02 -23.88
C LYS A 329 -18.89 -2.41 -23.25
N ALA A 330 -19.60 -2.53 -22.12
CA ALA A 330 -19.71 -3.76 -21.34
C ALA A 330 -21.13 -4.35 -21.40
N TYR A 331 -21.22 -5.68 -21.38
CA TYR A 331 -22.45 -6.43 -21.62
C TYR A 331 -22.73 -7.43 -20.49
N SER A 332 -24.01 -7.71 -20.24
CA SER A 332 -24.43 -8.66 -19.20
C SER A 332 -24.24 -10.13 -19.59
N SER A 333 -23.96 -10.43 -20.86
CA SER A 333 -23.71 -11.79 -21.36
C SER A 333 -22.95 -11.76 -22.68
N TYR A 334 -22.30 -12.87 -23.02
CA TYR A 334 -21.68 -13.02 -24.34
C TYR A 334 -22.69 -12.97 -25.49
N LYS A 335 -23.93 -13.43 -25.26
CA LYS A 335 -25.01 -13.33 -26.25
C LYS A 335 -25.37 -11.87 -26.56
N SER A 336 -25.41 -11.01 -25.54
CA SER A 336 -25.67 -9.57 -25.75
C SER A 336 -24.49 -8.86 -26.41
N PHE A 337 -23.25 -9.24 -26.06
CA PHE A 337 -22.05 -8.78 -26.78
C PHE A 337 -22.12 -9.14 -28.27
N ARG A 338 -22.35 -10.42 -28.63
CA ARG A 338 -22.40 -10.86 -30.04
C ARG A 338 -23.53 -10.20 -30.84
N ARG A 339 -24.68 -9.94 -30.21
CA ARG A 339 -25.78 -9.22 -30.87
C ARG A 339 -25.41 -7.77 -31.18
N ALA A 340 -24.62 -7.13 -30.32
CA ALA A 340 -24.18 -5.75 -30.50
C ALA A 340 -23.01 -5.62 -31.48
N MET A 341 -22.05 -6.57 -31.43
CA MET A 341 -20.82 -6.50 -32.22
C MET A 341 -20.89 -7.23 -33.57
N GLY A 342 -21.85 -8.14 -33.75
CA GLY A 342 -21.96 -8.95 -34.97
C GLY A 342 -20.94 -10.09 -35.04
N PRO A 343 -20.73 -10.67 -36.24
CA PRO A 343 -19.69 -11.68 -36.46
C PRO A 343 -18.29 -11.07 -36.26
N ALA A 344 -17.32 -11.88 -35.82
CA ALA A 344 -15.94 -11.44 -35.57
C ALA A 344 -15.18 -10.99 -36.84
N GLY A 345 -15.74 -11.26 -38.01
CA GLY A 345 -15.11 -11.06 -39.32
C GLY A 345 -14.88 -12.38 -40.05
N GLU A 346 -14.66 -12.30 -41.36
CA GLU A 346 -14.31 -13.46 -42.17
C GLU A 346 -12.98 -14.08 -41.69
N GLY A 347 -12.95 -15.41 -41.52
CA GLY A 347 -11.77 -16.12 -41.01
C GLY A 347 -11.46 -15.94 -39.52
N LYS A 348 -12.26 -15.17 -38.78
CA LYS A 348 -12.00 -14.81 -37.37
C LYS A 348 -13.01 -15.38 -36.38
N GLU A 349 -12.58 -15.50 -35.14
CA GLU A 349 -13.38 -15.88 -33.98
C GLU A 349 -13.21 -14.85 -32.85
N TRP A 350 -14.27 -14.67 -32.06
CA TRP A 350 -14.21 -13.85 -30.85
C TRP A 350 -13.44 -14.60 -29.78
N HIS A 351 -12.33 -14.02 -29.32
CA HIS A 351 -11.50 -14.53 -28.25
C HIS A 351 -11.65 -13.69 -27.00
N HIS A 352 -11.76 -14.33 -25.84
CA HIS A 352 -11.71 -13.64 -24.56
C HIS A 352 -10.27 -13.64 -24.04
N VAL A 353 -9.67 -12.47 -23.88
CA VAL A 353 -8.30 -12.30 -23.34
C VAL A 353 -8.22 -12.86 -21.92
N VAL A 354 -9.21 -12.56 -21.07
CA VAL A 354 -9.51 -13.29 -19.83
C VAL A 354 -10.63 -14.29 -20.09
N GLU A 355 -10.35 -15.58 -19.98
CA GLU A 355 -11.26 -16.66 -20.37
C GLU A 355 -12.63 -16.57 -19.70
N GLN A 356 -13.67 -16.82 -20.49
CA GLN A 356 -15.04 -16.98 -20.03
C GLN A 356 -15.22 -18.36 -19.39
N THR A 357 -14.88 -18.48 -18.11
CA THR A 357 -15.19 -19.66 -17.27
C THR A 357 -16.22 -19.30 -16.21
N ASP A 358 -17.00 -20.27 -15.74
CA ASP A 358 -17.98 -20.04 -14.66
C ASP A 358 -17.32 -19.43 -13.42
N GLY A 359 -16.10 -19.89 -13.10
CA GLY A 359 -15.28 -19.33 -12.02
C GLY A 359 -14.91 -17.86 -12.23
N ASN A 360 -14.51 -17.48 -13.45
CA ASN A 360 -14.16 -16.08 -13.76
C ASN A 360 -15.41 -15.18 -13.82
N VAL A 361 -16.53 -15.68 -14.34
CA VAL A 361 -17.79 -14.93 -14.35
C VAL A 361 -18.27 -14.68 -12.93
N ALA A 362 -18.19 -15.67 -12.04
CA ALA A 362 -18.54 -15.52 -10.62
C ALA A 362 -17.62 -14.54 -9.87
N ARG A 363 -16.32 -14.56 -10.18
CA ARG A 363 -15.31 -13.74 -9.47
C ARG A 363 -15.22 -12.30 -9.95
N PHE A 364 -15.31 -12.06 -11.26
CA PHE A 364 -15.08 -10.74 -11.87
C PHE A 364 -16.36 -10.07 -12.36
N GLY A 365 -17.44 -10.84 -12.48
CA GLY A 365 -18.72 -10.36 -12.98
C GLY A 365 -18.79 -10.32 -14.51
N PRO A 366 -20.01 -10.41 -15.08
CA PRO A 366 -20.21 -10.54 -16.53
C PRO A 366 -19.73 -9.33 -17.32
N LYS A 367 -19.79 -8.12 -16.76
CA LYS A 367 -19.37 -6.88 -17.44
C LYS A 367 -17.84 -6.79 -17.63
N ALA A 368 -17.06 -7.38 -16.70
CA ALA A 368 -15.61 -7.47 -16.83
C ALA A 368 -15.20 -8.52 -17.89
N ILE A 369 -15.98 -9.60 -18.05
CA ILE A 369 -15.70 -10.65 -19.02
C ILE A 369 -16.19 -10.28 -20.43
N HIS A 370 -17.36 -9.65 -20.56
CA HIS A 370 -17.98 -9.33 -21.84
C HIS A 370 -17.92 -7.82 -22.13
N ASN A 371 -16.77 -7.33 -22.57
CA ASN A 371 -16.61 -5.95 -23.04
C ASN A 371 -15.65 -5.88 -24.24
N THR A 372 -15.61 -4.71 -24.88
CA THR A 372 -14.81 -4.48 -26.10
C THR A 372 -13.30 -4.49 -25.88
N GLU A 373 -12.80 -4.46 -24.64
CA GLU A 373 -11.37 -4.59 -24.33
C GLU A 373 -10.94 -6.03 -24.03
N ASN A 374 -11.84 -6.84 -23.49
CA ASN A 374 -11.57 -8.23 -23.14
C ASN A 374 -11.95 -9.22 -24.26
N VAL A 375 -12.84 -8.83 -25.17
CA VAL A 375 -13.28 -9.69 -26.27
C VAL A 375 -12.83 -9.11 -27.60
N ILE A 376 -11.88 -9.77 -28.24
CA ILE A 376 -11.20 -9.30 -29.46
C ILE A 376 -11.34 -10.32 -30.60
N PRO A 377 -11.34 -9.89 -31.87
CA PRO A 377 -11.37 -10.80 -33.00
C PRO A 377 -9.96 -11.36 -33.28
N LEU A 378 -9.82 -12.67 -33.34
CA LEU A 378 -8.57 -13.37 -33.70
C LEU A 378 -8.78 -14.32 -34.87
N ASP A 379 -7.76 -14.54 -35.69
CA ASP A 379 -7.80 -15.56 -36.74
C ASP A 379 -7.98 -16.96 -36.14
N LYS A 380 -8.74 -17.83 -36.83
CA LYS A 380 -9.06 -19.18 -36.34
C LYS A 380 -7.83 -20.00 -35.94
N ASP A 381 -6.78 -19.96 -36.74
CA ASP A 381 -5.56 -20.71 -36.47
C ASP A 381 -4.82 -20.18 -35.23
N LEU A 382 -4.86 -18.86 -35.03
CA LEU A 382 -4.30 -18.21 -33.85
C LEU A 382 -5.09 -18.59 -32.60
N HIS A 383 -6.41 -18.54 -32.70
CA HIS A 383 -7.33 -18.92 -31.64
C HIS A 383 -7.13 -20.39 -31.21
N ALA A 384 -6.95 -21.29 -32.18
CA ALA A 384 -6.67 -22.70 -31.95
C ALA A 384 -5.32 -22.93 -31.25
N ARG A 385 -4.25 -22.23 -31.67
CA ARG A 385 -2.92 -22.31 -31.02
C ARG A 385 -2.97 -21.86 -29.56
N ILE A 386 -3.62 -20.73 -29.29
CA ILE A 386 -3.79 -20.23 -27.91
C ILE A 386 -4.57 -21.24 -27.07
N SER A 387 -5.67 -21.78 -27.61
CA SER A 387 -6.48 -22.80 -26.92
C SER A 387 -5.70 -24.06 -26.60
N ALA A 388 -4.81 -24.50 -27.50
CA ALA A 388 -3.92 -25.63 -27.29
C ALA A 388 -2.88 -25.33 -26.19
N ALA A 389 -2.25 -24.16 -26.22
CA ALA A 389 -1.29 -23.73 -25.20
C ALA A 389 -1.93 -23.67 -23.80
N TYR A 390 -3.16 -23.16 -23.70
CA TYR A 390 -3.92 -23.11 -22.45
C TYR A 390 -4.26 -24.50 -21.92
N SER A 391 -4.45 -25.47 -22.82
CA SER A 391 -4.74 -26.86 -22.47
C SER A 391 -3.47 -27.68 -22.21
N SER A 392 -2.28 -27.12 -22.46
CA SER A 392 -1.00 -27.79 -22.25
C SER A 392 -0.57 -27.74 -20.79
N LYS A 393 0.27 -28.71 -20.38
CA LYS A 393 1.02 -28.67 -19.13
C LYS A 393 2.39 -28.09 -19.41
N ASN A 394 2.63 -26.87 -18.93
CA ASN A 394 3.90 -26.17 -19.11
C ASN A 394 4.50 -25.87 -17.75
N LEU A 395 5.61 -26.54 -17.40
CA LEU A 395 6.26 -26.40 -16.11
C LEU A 395 6.81 -24.98 -15.89
N GLN A 396 7.38 -24.37 -16.93
CA GLN A 396 7.95 -23.02 -16.83
C GLN A 396 6.86 -21.98 -16.54
N THR A 397 5.65 -22.19 -17.05
CA THR A 397 4.51 -21.30 -16.85
C THR A 397 3.80 -21.55 -15.52
N THR A 398 3.48 -22.81 -15.25
CA THR A 398 2.59 -23.18 -14.13
C THR A 398 3.34 -23.53 -12.84
N GLY A 399 4.65 -23.81 -12.93
CA GLY A 399 5.44 -24.40 -11.85
C GLY A 399 4.98 -25.81 -11.45
N SER A 400 4.14 -26.48 -12.26
CA SER A 400 3.52 -27.76 -11.93
C SER A 400 3.49 -28.70 -13.13
N TYR A 401 3.76 -29.99 -12.89
CA TYR A 401 3.57 -31.06 -13.88
C TYR A 401 2.11 -31.56 -13.95
N GLN A 402 1.25 -31.07 -13.06
CA GLN A 402 -0.12 -31.57 -12.91
C GLN A 402 -1.18 -30.62 -13.45
N LEU A 403 -0.92 -29.31 -13.42
CA LEU A 403 -1.86 -28.30 -13.86
C LEU A 403 -1.65 -27.96 -15.34
N THR A 404 -2.75 -27.84 -16.07
CA THR A 404 -2.75 -27.13 -17.35
C THR A 404 -2.56 -25.63 -17.12
N VAL A 405 -2.09 -24.92 -18.14
CA VAL A 405 -1.97 -23.46 -18.12
C VAL A 405 -3.31 -22.82 -17.73
N ARG A 406 -4.43 -23.30 -18.29
CA ARG A 406 -5.78 -22.84 -17.94
C ARG A 406 -6.12 -23.03 -16.46
N GLN A 407 -5.87 -24.21 -15.91
CA GLN A 407 -6.17 -24.49 -14.49
C GLN A 407 -5.34 -23.61 -13.56
N TRP A 408 -4.05 -23.44 -13.86
CA TRP A 408 -3.19 -22.52 -13.11
C TRP A 408 -3.64 -21.05 -13.26
N LEU A 409 -3.99 -20.65 -14.48
CA LEU A 409 -4.42 -19.29 -14.80
C LEU A 409 -5.75 -18.95 -14.10
N SER A 410 -6.64 -19.93 -13.92
CA SER A 410 -7.93 -19.74 -13.25
C SER A 410 -7.81 -19.26 -11.80
N ALA A 411 -6.69 -19.54 -11.12
CA ALA A 411 -6.45 -19.05 -9.76
C ALA A 411 -5.93 -17.59 -9.73
N GLN A 412 -5.45 -17.06 -10.86
CA GLN A 412 -4.81 -15.75 -10.92
C GLN A 412 -5.84 -14.60 -10.86
N PRO A 413 -5.44 -13.40 -10.40
CA PRO A 413 -6.26 -12.18 -10.48
C PRO A 413 -6.54 -11.76 -11.94
N TYR A 414 -7.61 -10.99 -12.16
CA TYR A 414 -8.05 -10.55 -13.50
C TYR A 414 -6.92 -9.91 -14.33
N ALA A 415 -6.15 -9.00 -13.73
CA ALA A 415 -5.04 -8.31 -14.41
C ALA A 415 -3.97 -9.30 -14.90
N ALA A 416 -3.60 -10.28 -14.09
CA ALA A 416 -2.63 -11.31 -14.45
C ALA A 416 -3.18 -12.27 -15.53
N GLN A 417 -4.48 -12.61 -15.47
CA GLN A 417 -5.11 -13.38 -16.56
C GLN A 417 -5.10 -12.59 -17.87
N ARG A 418 -5.33 -11.27 -17.81
CA ARG A 418 -5.36 -10.40 -18.98
C ARG A 418 -3.98 -10.22 -19.60
N GLU A 419 -2.97 -9.95 -18.78
CA GLU A 419 -1.58 -9.84 -19.23
C GLU A 419 -1.10 -11.16 -19.86
N PHE A 420 -1.39 -12.29 -19.20
CA PHE A 420 -1.07 -13.60 -19.74
C PHE A 420 -1.77 -13.84 -21.09
N GLY A 421 -3.05 -13.48 -21.21
CA GLY A 421 -3.80 -13.59 -22.46
C GLY A 421 -3.22 -12.75 -23.58
N LEU A 422 -2.89 -11.48 -23.32
CA LEU A 422 -2.25 -10.60 -24.31
C LEU A 422 -0.89 -11.15 -24.76
N ARG A 423 -0.06 -11.63 -23.82
CA ARG A 423 1.22 -12.25 -24.14
C ARG A 423 1.06 -13.56 -24.89
N ALA A 424 0.06 -14.37 -24.57
CA ALA A 424 -0.23 -15.60 -25.30
C ALA A 424 -0.65 -15.30 -26.74
N ILE A 425 -1.46 -14.27 -26.96
CA ILE A 425 -1.82 -13.79 -28.30
C ILE A 425 -0.57 -13.35 -29.08
N GLU A 426 0.31 -12.58 -28.45
CA GLU A 426 1.53 -12.09 -29.06
C GLU A 426 2.50 -13.24 -29.40
N ASN A 427 2.71 -14.18 -28.47
CA ASN A 427 3.51 -15.37 -28.71
C ASN A 427 2.91 -16.24 -29.83
N ALA A 428 1.58 -16.35 -29.90
CA ALA A 428 0.90 -17.10 -30.94
C ALA A 428 1.08 -16.45 -32.34
N ARG A 429 1.17 -15.12 -32.39
CA ARG A 429 1.43 -14.34 -33.62
C ARG A 429 2.88 -14.53 -34.07
N ASN A 430 3.80 -14.56 -33.11
CA ASN A 430 5.23 -14.72 -33.35
C ASN A 430 5.67 -16.19 -33.50
N GLY A 431 4.77 -17.15 -33.33
CA GLY A 431 5.05 -18.59 -33.49
C GLY A 431 5.85 -19.21 -32.33
N ILE A 432 5.74 -18.65 -31.12
CA ILE A 432 6.54 -19.00 -29.93
C ILE A 432 5.68 -19.68 -28.84
N LEU A 433 4.49 -20.19 -29.20
CA LEU A 433 3.61 -20.95 -28.29
C LEU A 433 3.81 -22.46 -28.38
#